data_AF-A0A818D5X8-F1
#
_entry.id   AF-A0A818D5X8-F1
#
_cell.length_a   1.000
_cell.length_b   1.000
_cell.length_c   1.000
_cell.angle_alpha   90.00
_cell.angle_beta   90.00
_cell.angle_gamma   90.00
#
_symmetry.space_group_name_H-M   'P 1'
#
loop_
_entity.id
_entity.type
_entity.pdbx_description
1 polymer ?
#
loop_
_entity_poly.entity_id
_entity_poly.type
_entity_poly.pdbx_seq_one_letter_code
_entity_poly.pdbx_strand_id
1 'polypeptide(L)'
;MVRNVLIRDCFEYYLSLQSENHRDAWTSVLILLLTKLLKLNEEQFKYYSIEIYLLISEIVVFDLKPELRYILREFLLRIGRSFIINSDLMKSIS
;
A
#
# COMPACT_ATOMS: atom_id res chain seq x y z
N MET A 1 -8.41 -12.81 8.41
CA MET A 1 -9.38 -12.72 7.30
C MET A 1 -10.16 -11.41 7.30
N VAL A 2 -10.96 -11.07 8.32
CA VAL A 2 -11.84 -9.86 8.30
C VAL A 2 -11.09 -8.52 8.14
N ARG A 3 -9.93 -8.35 8.81
CA ARG A 3 -9.15 -7.10 8.76
C ARG A 3 -8.58 -6.78 7.37
N ASN A 4 -8.49 -7.79 6.52
CA ASN A 4 -7.82 -7.75 5.24
C ASN A 4 -8.76 -7.31 4.10
N VAL A 5 -9.97 -7.86 4.09
CA VAL A 5 -11.08 -7.39 3.23
C VAL A 5 -11.31 -5.87 3.41
N LEU A 6 -11.34 -5.39 4.66
CA LEU A 6 -11.54 -3.96 4.94
C LEU A 6 -10.44 -3.05 4.35
N ILE A 7 -9.20 -3.52 4.29
CA ILE A 7 -8.10 -2.73 3.73
C ILE A 7 -8.26 -2.61 2.22
N ARG A 8 -8.51 -3.74 1.56
CA ARG A 8 -8.77 -3.81 0.11
C ARG A 8 -9.97 -2.93 -0.27
N ASP A 9 -11.08 -3.07 0.44
CA ASP A 9 -12.32 -2.32 0.21
C ASP A 9 -12.10 -0.80 0.35
N CYS A 10 -11.26 -0.36 1.30
CA CYS A 10 -10.92 1.06 1.45
C CYS A 10 -10.17 1.62 0.23
N PHE A 11 -9.24 0.85 -0.33
CA PHE A 11 -8.50 1.25 -1.52
C PHE A 11 -9.39 1.25 -2.77
N GLU A 12 -10.24 0.22 -2.94
CA GLU A 12 -11.21 0.17 -4.03
C GLU A 12 -12.23 1.33 -3.95
N TYR A 13 -12.71 1.62 -2.74
CA TYR A 13 -13.61 2.74 -2.54
C TYR A 13 -12.93 4.05 -2.93
N TYR A 14 -11.68 4.29 -2.50
CA TYR A 14 -10.93 5.48 -2.90
C TYR A 14 -10.78 5.60 -4.42
N LEU A 15 -10.49 4.51 -5.12
CA LEU A 15 -10.37 4.49 -6.58
C LEU A 15 -11.70 4.81 -7.28
N SER A 16 -12.83 4.44 -6.68
CA SER A 16 -14.17 4.76 -7.22
C SER A 16 -14.56 6.24 -7.06
N LEU A 17 -13.87 7.01 -6.21
CA LEU A 17 -14.20 8.42 -5.98
C LEU A 17 -13.85 9.26 -7.21
N GLN A 18 -14.86 9.79 -7.89
CA GLN A 18 -14.68 10.67 -9.06
C GLN A 18 -14.47 12.15 -8.68
N SER A 19 -14.99 12.58 -7.53
CA SER A 19 -14.84 13.96 -7.04
C SER A 19 -13.50 14.18 -6.35
N GLU A 20 -12.77 15.22 -6.76
CA GLU A 20 -11.53 15.67 -6.11
C GLU A 20 -11.74 16.01 -4.64
N ASN A 21 -12.84 16.71 -4.31
CA ASN A 21 -13.17 17.06 -2.92
C ASN A 21 -13.33 15.83 -2.02
N HIS A 22 -13.90 14.74 -2.56
CA HIS A 22 -14.03 13.49 -1.82
C HIS A 22 -12.68 12.78 -1.69
N ARG A 23 -11.85 12.75 -2.75
CA ARG A 23 -10.49 12.19 -2.67
C ARG A 23 -9.63 12.94 -1.65
N ASP A 24 -9.79 14.25 -1.57
CA ASP A 24 -9.13 15.10 -0.60
C ASP A 24 -9.49 14.76 0.84
N ALA A 25 -10.78 14.58 1.13
CA ALA A 25 -11.24 14.16 2.46
C ALA A 25 -10.75 12.75 2.83
N TRP A 26 -10.60 11.86 1.85
CA TRP A 26 -10.12 10.49 2.06
C TRP A 26 -8.59 10.35 2.08
N THR A 27 -7.86 11.40 1.69
CA THR A 27 -6.39 11.38 1.67
C THR A 27 -5.81 11.09 3.06
N SER A 28 -6.35 11.70 4.12
CA SER A 28 -5.93 11.44 5.51
C SER A 28 -6.21 9.99 5.95
N VAL A 29 -7.30 9.39 5.46
CA VAL A 29 -7.65 7.99 5.74
C VAL A 29 -6.65 7.04 5.08
N LEU A 30 -6.33 7.28 3.81
CA LEU A 30 -5.30 6.51 3.09
C LEU A 30 -3.94 6.61 3.76
N ILE A 31 -3.52 7.81 4.13
CA ILE A 31 -2.26 8.04 4.85
C ILE A 31 -2.23 7.23 6.15
N LEU A 32 -3.31 7.28 6.93
CA LEU A 32 -3.40 6.52 8.17
C LEU A 32 -3.31 5.00 7.92
N LEU A 33 -3.99 4.51 6.89
CA LEU A 33 -4.02 3.10 6.54
C LEU A 33 -2.65 2.61 6.07
N LEU A 34 -2.01 3.33 5.15
CA LEU A 34 -0.65 3.04 4.69
C LEU A 34 0.38 3.13 5.82
N THR A 35 0.24 4.11 6.72
CA THR A 35 1.11 4.23 7.90
C THR A 35 0.97 3.03 8.84
N LYS A 36 -0.25 2.49 9.00
CA LYS A 36 -0.47 1.27 9.80
C LYS A 36 0.12 0.04 9.10
N LEU A 37 -0.03 -0.09 7.79
CA LEU A 37 0.60 -1.16 7.00
C LEU A 37 2.13 -1.11 7.14
N LEU A 38 2.72 0.08 7.05
CA LEU A 38 4.15 0.31 7.25
C LEU A 38 4.67 -0.03 8.66
N LYS A 39 3.80 -0.27 9.64
CA LYS A 39 4.19 -0.68 11.01
C LYS A 39 3.96 -2.17 11.27
N LEU A 40 3.40 -2.92 10.31
CA LEU A 40 3.23 -4.37 10.43
C LEU A 40 4.58 -5.08 10.49
N ASN A 41 4.61 -6.29 11.06
CA ASN A 41 5.79 -7.16 10.97
C ASN A 41 6.01 -7.64 9.52
N GLU A 42 7.15 -8.29 9.25
CA GLU A 42 7.55 -8.63 7.88
C GLU A 42 6.58 -9.60 7.17
N GLU A 43 6.15 -10.67 7.86
CA GLU A 43 5.23 -11.66 7.31
C GLU A 43 3.87 -11.04 6.95
N GLN A 44 3.29 -10.27 7.88
CA GLN A 44 2.05 -9.56 7.66
C GLN A 44 2.21 -8.54 6.53
N PHE A 45 3.26 -7.73 6.56
CA PHE A 45 3.51 -6.72 5.55
C PHE A 45 3.57 -7.34 4.15
N LYS A 46 4.32 -8.43 3.96
CA LYS A 46 4.39 -9.15 2.68
C LYS A 46 3.02 -9.60 2.21
N TYR A 47 2.26 -10.26 3.09
CA TYR A 47 0.92 -10.75 2.77
C TYR A 47 0.00 -9.63 2.29
N TYR A 48 -0.14 -8.55 3.06
CA TYR A 48 -1.00 -7.41 2.67
C TYR A 48 -0.48 -6.69 1.43
N SER A 49 0.85 -6.53 1.31
CA SER A 49 1.46 -5.79 0.21
C SER A 49 1.20 -6.44 -1.16
N ILE A 50 1.22 -7.78 -1.23
CA ILE A 50 0.93 -8.53 -2.45
C ILE A 50 -0.53 -8.28 -2.86
N GLU A 51 -1.44 -8.38 -1.91
CA GLU A 51 -2.87 -8.29 -2.18
C GLU A 51 -3.31 -6.92 -2.70
N ILE A 52 -2.76 -5.85 -2.13
CA ILE A 52 -3.13 -4.48 -2.51
C ILE A 52 -2.23 -3.90 -3.61
N TYR A 53 -1.22 -4.63 -4.08
CA TYR A 53 -0.21 -4.09 -4.99
C TYR A 53 -0.81 -3.47 -6.26
N LEU A 54 -1.78 -4.15 -6.87
CA LEU A 54 -2.48 -3.66 -8.06
C LEU A 54 -3.26 -2.38 -7.78
N LEU A 55 -3.96 -2.30 -6.65
CA LEU A 55 -4.72 -1.12 -6.23
C LEU A 55 -3.77 0.08 -6.00
N ILE A 56 -2.62 -0.16 -5.37
CA ILE A 56 -1.59 0.87 -5.18
C ILE A 56 -1.06 1.35 -6.54
N SER A 57 -0.86 0.45 -7.49
CA SER A 57 -0.42 0.80 -8.85
C SER A 57 -1.43 1.68 -9.60
N GLU A 58 -2.72 1.56 -9.32
CA GLU A 58 -3.74 2.44 -9.90
C GLU A 58 -3.72 3.82 -9.23
N ILE A 59 -3.57 3.86 -7.90
CA ILE A 59 -3.56 5.10 -7.12
C ILE A 59 -2.40 6.02 -7.51
N VAL A 60 -1.22 5.48 -7.79
CA VAL A 60 -0.03 6.29 -8.14
C VAL A 60 -0.19 7.09 -9.44
N VAL A 61 -1.17 6.76 -10.28
CA VAL A 61 -1.45 7.47 -11.55
C VAL A 61 -2.22 8.76 -11.32
N PHE A 62 -2.89 8.92 -10.18
CA PHE A 62 -3.61 10.15 -9.84
C PHE A 62 -2.66 11.29 -9.50
N ASP A 63 -3.16 12.54 -9.61
CA ASP A 63 -2.47 13.70 -9.05
C ASP A 63 -2.65 13.71 -7.53
N LEU A 64 -1.67 13.10 -6.84
CA LEU A 64 -1.72 12.87 -5.41
C LEU A 64 -1.09 14.04 -4.65
N LYS A 65 -1.70 14.39 -3.51
CA LYS A 65 -1.12 15.33 -2.55
C LYS A 65 0.30 14.92 -2.11
N PRO A 66 1.21 15.88 -1.86
CA PRO A 66 2.59 15.59 -1.48
C PRO A 66 2.72 14.60 -0.30
N GLU A 67 1.86 14.72 0.70
CA GLU A 67 1.89 13.92 1.93
C GLU A 67 1.55 12.46 1.64
N LEU A 68 0.58 12.20 0.77
CA LEU A 68 0.22 10.84 0.35
C LEU A 68 1.30 10.23 -0.53
N ARG A 69 1.88 11.01 -1.45
CA ARG A 69 3.03 10.57 -2.26
C ARG A 69 4.21 10.15 -1.40
N TYR A 70 4.51 10.90 -0.35
CA TYR A 70 5.59 10.57 0.57
C TYR A 70 5.37 9.21 1.23
N ILE A 71 4.19 8.95 1.77
CA ILE A 71 3.88 7.68 2.45
C ILE A 71 3.83 6.50 1.46
N LEU A 72 3.28 6.69 0.27
CA LEU A 72 3.30 5.68 -0.79
C LEU A 72 4.72 5.31 -1.21
N ARG A 73 5.61 6.30 -1.33
CA ARG A 73 7.02 6.05 -1.62
C ARG A 73 7.66 5.16 -0.54
N GLU A 74 7.45 5.47 0.73
CA GLU A 74 7.99 4.65 1.83
C GLU A 74 7.42 3.22 1.80
N PHE A 75 6.13 3.08 1.46
CA PHE A 75 5.50 1.77 1.26
C PHE A 75 6.15 0.97 0.13
N LEU A 76 6.34 1.57 -1.05
CA LEU A 76 6.98 0.92 -2.20
C LEU A 76 8.45 0.58 -1.92
N LEU A 77 9.19 1.45 -1.24
CA LEU A 77 10.56 1.16 -0.80
C LEU A 77 10.60 -0.02 0.17
N ARG A 78 9.64 -0.12 1.09
CA ARG A 78 9.54 -1.25 2.01
C ARG A 78 9.19 -2.55 1.28
N ILE A 79 8.33 -2.51 0.26
CA ILE A 79 8.10 -3.64 -0.65
C ILE A 79 9.44 -4.05 -1.26
N GLY A 80 10.15 -3.13 -1.91
CA GLY A 80 11.46 -3.40 -2.51
C GLY A 80 12.40 -4.11 -1.53
N ARG A 81 12.58 -3.59 -0.32
CA ARG A 81 13.42 -4.24 0.71
C ARG A 81 12.90 -5.63 1.12
N SER A 82 11.60 -5.76 1.36
CA SER A 82 11.00 -7.01 1.86
C SER A 82 11.09 -8.15 0.84
N PHE A 83 11.02 -7.86 -0.45
CA PHE A 83 11.11 -8.86 -1.51
C PHE A 83 12.54 -9.05 -2.06
N ILE A 84 13.36 -7.99 -2.12
CA ILE A 84 14.76 -8.08 -2.58
C ILE A 84 15.64 -8.79 -1.56
N ILE A 85 15.49 -8.53 -0.25
CA ILE A 85 16.31 -9.20 0.79
C ILE A 85 16.02 -10.72 0.84
N ASN A 86 14.81 -11.14 0.45
CA ASN A 86 14.49 -12.57 0.34
C ASN A 86 15.00 -13.24 -0.95
N SER A 87 15.56 -12.48 -1.90
CA SER A 87 16.18 -13.06 -3.11
C SER A 87 17.53 -13.75 -2.82
N ASP A 88 18.20 -13.41 -1.71
CA ASP A 88 19.39 -14.15 -1.27
C ASP A 88 19.04 -15.53 -0.67
N LEU A 89 17.79 -15.75 -0.24
CA LEU A 89 17.31 -17.09 0.14
C LEU A 89 17.06 -18.02 -1.06
N MET A 90 16.91 -17.49 -2.28
CA MET A 90 16.78 -18.33 -3.48
C MET A 90 18.13 -18.85 -4.01
N LYS A 91 19.26 -18.27 -3.59
CA LYS A 91 20.61 -18.79 -3.94
C LYS A 91 21.11 -19.90 -3.01
N SER A 92 20.40 -20.17 -1.90
CA SER A 92 20.73 -21.29 -0.99
C SER A 92 20.00 -22.59 -1.35
N ILE A 93 19.15 -22.60 -2.38
CA ILE A 93 18.37 -23.77 -2.82
C ILE A 93 18.61 -24.08 -4.33
N SER A 94 19.59 -23.43 -4.98
CA SER A 94 20.07 -23.82 -6.32
C SER A 94 21.49 -24.39 -6.22
#